data_AF-A0A194XS71-F1
#
_entry.id   AF-A0A194XS71-F1
#
_cell.length_a   1.000
_cell.length_b   1.000
_cell.length_c   1.000
_cell.angle_alpha   90.00
_cell.angle_beta   90.00
_cell.angle_gamma   90.00
#
_symmetry.space_group_name_H-M   'P 1'
#
loop_
_entity.id
_entity.type
_entity.pdbx_description
1 polymer ?
#
loop_
_entity_poly.entity_id
_entity_poly.type
_entity_poly.pdbx_seq_one_letter_code
_entity_poly.pdbx_strand_id
1 'polypeptide(L)'
;MNFYNLAFISLVSVCGLLTWRQYHGREKRLEEKSLMETSITPRLKAEANQFTRLFLTVYCLVMGADWLQGPYVYSLYKDQFGLEETVVAALFTTGFLSGGISGYFVGQFADRYGRKMACLIFCVTYSMSCFSTLVPRSPVLFLGRIFGGLSTSLMFSAFESWMVTEYHKRQLDKAGTSLNSLFGIMTTLNSVVAILAGVSSEWLVQVTNTKRAPFMASAGLLIVAFWIILGCWTENYGDSHHSPTSPSSFSSSTQAKSALQIVFTDQRILTLGLASCFFEGSMYLFVFFWTPALKAAHSQKSSSSSPASLPFGTIFAAFMASVMVGSLLFNLLISTHRLISPTRLLTIIFATASSMLLIPVLTRSETLTFWSFCIFEACVGMYWPSVGSLKGRVIEDGVRARIYGMLRIPLNVFVVVALGLIKEGEGHRNAVFVGCSGLLVLTSGIFHHFVGEG
;
A
#
# COMPACT_ATOMS: atom_id res chain seq x y z
N MET A 1 -21.76 1.05 -22.49
CA MET A 1 -20.74 1.09 -21.41
C MET A 1 -19.45 0.50 -21.95
N ASN A 2 -18.31 1.13 -21.68
CA ASN A 2 -17.00 0.58 -22.03
C ASN A 2 -16.75 -0.72 -21.23
N PHE A 3 -15.99 -1.67 -21.80
CA PHE A 3 -15.63 -2.96 -21.17
C PHE A 3 -15.12 -2.79 -19.74
N TYR A 4 -14.23 -1.81 -19.52
CA TYR A 4 -13.68 -1.50 -18.20
C TYR A 4 -14.73 -1.05 -17.17
N ASN A 5 -15.75 -0.30 -17.59
CA ASN A 5 -16.82 0.14 -16.68
C ASN A 5 -17.69 -1.04 -16.23
N LEU A 6 -17.96 -1.99 -17.13
CA LEU A 6 -18.71 -3.19 -16.78
C LEU A 6 -17.92 -4.07 -15.81
N ALA A 7 -16.62 -4.28 -16.09
CA ALA A 7 -15.75 -5.03 -15.20
C ALA A 7 -15.63 -4.37 -13.82
N PHE A 8 -15.46 -3.05 -13.78
CA PHE A 8 -15.42 -2.28 -12.53
C PHE A 8 -16.71 -2.45 -11.70
N ILE A 9 -17.89 -2.27 -12.32
CA ILE A 9 -19.18 -2.45 -11.63
C ILE A 9 -19.32 -3.88 -11.11
N SER A 10 -18.89 -4.87 -11.88
CA SER A 10 -18.93 -6.28 -11.43
C SER A 10 -18.07 -6.50 -10.18
N LEU A 11 -16.84 -5.97 -10.15
CA LEU A 11 -15.92 -6.10 -9.01
C LEU A 11 -16.44 -5.36 -7.77
N VAL A 12 -16.95 -4.14 -7.93
CA VAL A 12 -17.55 -3.38 -6.83
C VAL A 12 -18.81 -4.06 -6.29
N SER A 13 -19.62 -4.66 -7.16
CA SER A 13 -20.80 -5.44 -6.74
C SER A 13 -20.39 -6.66 -5.91
N VAL A 14 -19.32 -7.36 -6.31
CA VAL A 14 -18.75 -8.47 -5.54
C VAL A 14 -18.20 -7.98 -4.19
N CYS A 15 -17.47 -6.86 -4.15
CA CYS A 15 -17.03 -6.23 -2.90
C CYS A 15 -18.22 -5.95 -1.98
N GLY A 16 -19.26 -5.29 -2.49
CA GLY A 16 -20.47 -4.96 -1.74
C GLY A 16 -21.14 -6.20 -1.15
N LEU A 17 -21.29 -7.26 -1.95
CA LEU A 17 -21.87 -8.53 -1.50
C LEU A 17 -21.03 -9.20 -0.39
N LEU A 18 -19.71 -9.25 -0.56
CA LEU A 18 -18.80 -9.86 0.41
C LEU A 18 -18.73 -9.06 1.72
N THR A 19 -18.68 -7.72 1.64
CA THR A 19 -18.72 -6.84 2.81
C THR A 19 -20.06 -6.97 3.54
N TRP A 20 -21.18 -7.01 2.82
CA TRP A 20 -22.50 -7.21 3.41
C TRP A 20 -22.60 -8.54 4.15
N ARG A 21 -22.09 -9.64 3.56
CA ARG A 21 -22.02 -10.95 4.22
C ARG A 21 -21.18 -10.93 5.49
N GLN A 22 -20.01 -10.28 5.46
CA GLN A 22 -19.14 -10.17 6.65
C GLN A 22 -19.77 -9.31 7.74
N TYR A 23 -20.47 -8.24 7.36
CA TYR A 23 -21.16 -7.35 8.29
C TYR A 23 -22.25 -8.11 9.05
N HIS A 24 -23.15 -8.81 8.34
CA HIS A 24 -24.19 -9.60 9.01
C HIS A 24 -23.64 -10.77 9.84
N GLY A 25 -22.52 -11.38 9.43
CA GLY A 25 -21.85 -12.39 10.24
C GLY A 25 -21.26 -11.83 11.54
N ARG A 26 -20.81 -10.57 11.52
CA ARG A 26 -20.23 -9.87 12.68
C ARG A 26 -21.31 -9.32 13.62
N GLU A 27 -22.42 -8.83 13.08
CA GLU A 27 -23.58 -8.32 13.83
C GLU A 27 -24.20 -9.39 14.74
N LYS A 28 -24.45 -10.60 14.21
CA LYS A 28 -24.91 -11.74 15.02
C LYS A 28 -23.98 -12.07 16.20
N ARG A 29 -22.66 -11.93 15.99
CA ARG A 29 -21.64 -12.20 17.02
C ARG A 29 -21.50 -11.04 18.02
N LEU A 30 -21.88 -9.82 17.64
CA LEU A 30 -21.92 -8.65 18.51
C LEU A 30 -23.19 -8.61 19.35
N GLU A 31 -24.34 -9.04 18.81
CA GLU A 31 -25.58 -9.23 19.57
C GLU A 31 -25.38 -10.19 20.74
N GLU A 32 -24.69 -11.33 20.51
CA GLU A 32 -24.31 -12.27 21.58
C GLU A 32 -23.36 -11.67 22.64
N LYS A 33 -22.51 -10.71 22.24
CA LYS A 33 -21.52 -10.07 23.13
C LYS A 33 -22.08 -8.88 23.92
N SER A 34 -23.11 -8.22 23.38
CA SER A 34 -23.77 -7.06 23.98
C SER A 34 -24.55 -7.38 25.26
N LEU A 35 -24.81 -8.67 25.52
CA LEU A 35 -25.44 -9.17 26.74
C LEU A 35 -24.53 -9.11 27.99
N MET A 36 -23.25 -8.74 27.83
CA MET A 36 -22.26 -8.74 28.92
C MET A 36 -21.61 -7.37 29.22
N GLU A 37 -22.03 -6.26 28.61
CA GLU A 37 -21.26 -5.01 28.69
C GLU A 37 -21.66 -4.07 29.84
N THR A 38 -20.65 -3.68 30.62
CA THR A 38 -20.67 -2.72 31.74
C THR A 38 -21.13 -1.33 31.29
N SER A 39 -21.75 -0.56 32.20
CA SER A 39 -22.23 0.81 31.97
C SER A 39 -21.11 1.82 31.64
N ILE A 40 -20.79 1.97 30.35
CA ILE A 40 -19.89 3.02 29.86
C ILE A 40 -20.60 4.38 29.98
N THR A 41 -19.93 5.39 30.54
CA THR A 41 -20.52 6.73 30.63
C THR A 41 -20.71 7.36 29.25
N PRO A 42 -21.85 8.03 28.97
CA PRO A 42 -22.15 8.63 27.66
C PRO A 42 -21.09 9.62 27.18
N ARG A 43 -20.46 10.34 28.13
CA ARG A 43 -19.45 11.35 27.86
C ARG A 43 -18.16 10.75 27.29
N LEU A 44 -17.64 9.67 27.88
CA LEU A 44 -16.43 9.00 27.38
C LEU A 44 -16.64 8.43 25.97
N LYS A 45 -17.84 7.90 25.71
CA LYS A 45 -18.23 7.42 24.37
C LYS A 45 -18.29 8.56 23.34
N ALA A 46 -18.79 9.74 23.72
CA ALA A 46 -18.84 10.91 22.86
C ALA A 46 -17.44 11.43 22.51
N GLU A 47 -16.54 11.54 23.50
CA GLU A 47 -15.15 11.97 23.31
C GLU A 47 -14.37 10.99 22.42
N ALA A 48 -14.55 9.68 22.62
CA ALA A 48 -13.95 8.64 21.78
C ALA A 48 -14.44 8.69 20.31
N ASN A 49 -15.74 8.91 20.11
CA ASN A 49 -16.33 9.05 18.77
C ASN A 49 -15.84 10.31 18.07
N GLN A 50 -15.73 11.44 18.79
CA GLN A 50 -15.22 12.68 18.22
C GLN A 50 -13.77 12.53 17.78
N PHE A 51 -12.91 11.94 18.63
CA PHE A 51 -11.52 11.62 18.29
C PHE A 51 -11.44 10.74 17.05
N THR A 52 -12.19 9.63 17.04
CA THR A 52 -12.19 8.66 15.95
C THR A 52 -12.59 9.32 14.63
N ARG A 53 -13.68 10.10 14.62
CA ARG A 53 -14.13 10.82 13.42
C ARG A 53 -13.10 11.82 12.90
N LEU A 54 -12.51 12.60 13.80
CA LEU A 54 -11.49 13.59 13.44
C LEU A 54 -10.27 12.90 12.81
N PHE A 55 -9.74 11.86 13.47
CA PHE A 55 -8.58 11.13 12.96
C PHE A 55 -8.88 10.46 11.61
N LEU A 56 -10.01 9.75 11.50
CA LEU A 56 -10.39 9.07 10.26
C LEU A 56 -10.63 10.05 9.11
N THR A 57 -11.15 11.24 9.38
CA THR A 57 -11.31 12.30 8.37
C THR A 57 -9.95 12.71 7.81
N VAL A 58 -8.98 12.99 8.67
CA VAL A 58 -7.61 13.34 8.24
C VAL A 58 -6.97 12.16 7.50
N TYR A 59 -7.11 10.94 8.01
CA TYR A 59 -6.59 9.73 7.38
C TYR A 59 -7.15 9.54 5.96
N CYS A 60 -8.47 9.69 5.76
CA CYS A 60 -9.10 9.60 4.45
C CYS A 60 -8.63 10.68 3.48
N LEU A 61 -8.43 11.92 3.95
CA LEU A 61 -7.89 13.00 3.10
C LEU A 61 -6.47 12.70 2.64
N VAL A 62 -5.62 12.25 3.56
CA VAL A 62 -4.21 11.95 3.30
C VAL A 62 -4.06 10.74 2.37
N MET A 63 -4.77 9.64 2.65
CA MET A 63 -4.77 8.47 1.76
C MET A 63 -5.41 8.79 0.41
N GLY A 64 -6.47 9.60 0.40
CA GLY A 64 -7.11 10.05 -0.84
C GLY A 64 -6.17 10.86 -1.73
N ALA A 65 -5.33 11.71 -1.15
CA ALA A 65 -4.33 12.47 -1.89
C ALA A 65 -3.25 11.56 -2.53
N ASP A 66 -2.87 10.48 -1.88
CA ASP A 66 -1.92 9.50 -2.44
C ASP A 66 -2.55 8.71 -3.60
N TRP A 67 -3.73 8.14 -3.35
CA TRP A 67 -4.42 7.31 -4.33
C TRP A 67 -4.90 8.07 -5.57
N LEU A 68 -5.20 9.36 -5.47
CA LEU A 68 -5.62 10.18 -6.63
C LEU A 68 -4.55 10.22 -7.73
N GLN A 69 -3.27 10.20 -7.36
CA GLN A 69 -2.15 10.30 -8.30
C GLN A 69 -1.85 8.96 -8.99
N GLY A 70 -2.06 7.85 -8.27
CA GLY A 70 -1.70 6.49 -8.65
C GLY A 70 -1.97 6.13 -10.13
N PRO A 71 -3.19 6.35 -10.67
CA PRO A 71 -3.52 5.96 -12.04
C PRO A 71 -2.73 6.71 -13.12
N TYR A 72 -2.27 7.94 -12.83
CA TYR A 72 -1.74 8.85 -13.84
C TYR A 72 -0.24 9.13 -13.71
N VAL A 73 0.46 8.58 -12.71
CA VAL A 73 1.90 8.84 -12.53
C VAL A 73 2.72 8.50 -13.77
N TYR A 74 2.60 7.27 -14.28
CA TYR A 74 3.35 6.83 -15.47
C TYR A 74 2.92 7.64 -16.70
N SER A 75 1.61 7.75 -16.93
CA SER A 75 1.07 8.39 -18.13
C SER A 75 1.28 9.91 -18.17
N LEU A 76 1.40 10.56 -17.02
CA LEU A 76 1.79 11.97 -16.92
C LEU A 76 3.24 12.16 -17.42
N TYR A 77 4.18 11.37 -16.91
CA TYR A 77 5.59 11.51 -17.30
C TYR A 77 5.87 11.05 -18.74
N LYS A 78 5.35 9.89 -19.13
CA LYS A 78 5.60 9.33 -20.47
C LYS A 78 4.81 10.05 -21.55
N ASP A 79 3.49 10.19 -21.39
CA ASP A 79 2.64 10.67 -22.49
C ASP A 79 2.48 12.19 -22.50
N GLN A 80 2.32 12.82 -21.33
CA GLN A 80 2.03 14.26 -21.29
C GLN A 80 3.32 15.09 -21.29
N PHE A 81 4.40 14.62 -20.66
CA PHE A 81 5.70 15.31 -20.71
C PHE A 81 6.63 14.78 -21.80
N GLY A 82 6.29 13.65 -22.44
CA GLY A 82 7.08 13.07 -23.52
C GLY A 82 8.44 12.54 -23.08
N LEU A 83 8.61 12.17 -21.80
CA LEU A 83 9.89 11.69 -21.28
C LEU A 83 10.20 10.28 -21.81
N GLU A 84 11.49 9.97 -21.95
CA GLU A 84 11.97 8.63 -22.24
C GLU A 84 11.58 7.67 -21.11
N GLU A 85 11.23 6.42 -21.43
CA GLU A 85 10.79 5.45 -20.41
C GLU A 85 11.90 5.15 -19.38
N THR A 86 13.17 5.24 -19.77
CA THR A 86 14.34 5.16 -18.88
C THR A 86 14.36 6.29 -17.84
N VAL A 87 14.00 7.52 -18.23
CA VAL A 87 13.87 8.66 -17.32
C VAL A 87 12.66 8.51 -16.40
N VAL A 88 11.54 8.00 -16.93
CA VAL A 88 10.35 7.68 -16.11
C VAL A 88 10.70 6.63 -15.06
N ALA A 89 11.40 5.56 -15.45
CA ALA A 89 11.91 4.55 -14.53
C ALA A 89 12.81 5.16 -13.45
N ALA A 90 13.76 6.01 -13.83
CA ALA A 90 14.64 6.70 -12.87
C ALA A 90 13.86 7.58 -11.88
N LEU A 91 12.79 8.25 -12.31
CA LEU A 91 11.91 9.03 -11.42
C LEU A 91 11.17 8.14 -10.41
N PHE A 92 10.66 6.97 -10.83
CA PHE A 92 10.05 5.99 -9.92
C PHE A 92 11.09 5.44 -8.94
N THR A 93 12.27 5.04 -9.43
CA THR A 93 13.39 4.56 -8.60
C THR A 93 13.79 5.59 -7.55
N THR A 94 13.86 6.87 -7.92
CA THR A 94 14.20 7.96 -7.00
C THR A 94 13.16 8.08 -5.88
N GLY A 95 11.87 7.99 -6.20
CA GLY A 95 10.81 8.00 -5.20
C GLY A 95 10.89 6.81 -4.24
N PHE A 96 11.03 5.60 -4.77
CA PHE A 96 11.17 4.39 -3.97
C PHE A 96 12.42 4.41 -3.09
N LEU A 97 13.57 4.82 -3.63
CA LEU A 97 14.82 4.89 -2.88
C LEU A 97 14.75 5.95 -1.78
N SER A 98 14.20 7.12 -2.07
CA SER A 98 13.99 8.17 -1.07
C SER A 98 13.04 7.72 0.04
N GLY A 99 11.95 7.04 -0.29
CA GLY A 99 11.05 6.43 0.69
C GLY A 99 11.76 5.37 1.53
N GLY A 100 12.47 4.44 0.89
CA GLY A 100 13.23 3.40 1.57
C GLY A 100 14.25 3.95 2.57
N ILE A 101 15.03 4.97 2.18
CA ILE A 101 16.03 5.60 3.05
C ILE A 101 15.35 6.41 4.17
N SER A 102 14.39 7.26 3.84
CA SER A 102 13.71 8.10 4.82
C SER A 102 12.95 7.28 5.87
N GLY A 103 12.39 6.13 5.51
CA GLY A 103 11.67 5.25 6.41
C GLY A 103 12.47 4.82 7.65
N TYR A 104 13.81 4.72 7.55
CA TYR A 104 14.66 4.41 8.71
C TYR A 104 14.76 5.55 9.73
N PHE A 105 14.69 6.79 9.26
CA PHE A 105 14.91 7.98 10.09
C PHE A 105 13.59 8.61 10.57
N VAL A 106 12.52 8.47 9.79
CA VAL A 106 11.24 9.13 10.02
C VAL A 106 10.63 8.78 11.39
N GLY A 107 10.73 7.52 11.84
CA GLY A 107 10.20 7.13 13.15
C GLY A 107 10.90 7.86 14.31
N GLN A 108 12.24 7.85 14.32
CA GLN A 108 13.03 8.57 15.34
C GLN A 108 12.82 10.08 15.27
N PHE A 109 12.69 10.63 14.05
CA PHE A 109 12.40 12.04 13.84
C PHE A 109 11.04 12.43 14.44
N ALA A 110 9.99 11.65 14.15
CA ALA A 110 8.64 11.90 14.66
C ALA A 110 8.59 11.80 16.19
N ASP A 111 9.30 10.83 16.78
CA ASP A 111 9.35 10.67 18.23
C ASP A 111 10.10 11.79 18.95
N ARG A 112 11.20 12.29 18.36
CA ARG A 112 12.05 13.34 18.95
C ARG A 112 11.48 14.74 18.78
N TYR A 113 11.00 15.07 17.59
CA TYR A 113 10.62 16.44 17.25
C TYR A 113 9.10 16.68 17.30
N GLY A 114 8.30 15.64 17.47
CA GLY A 114 6.84 15.71 17.58
C GLY A 114 6.15 15.06 16.39
N ARG A 115 5.15 14.21 16.68
CA ARG A 115 4.46 13.43 15.65
C ARG A 115 3.43 14.27 14.90
N LYS A 116 2.84 15.32 15.51
CA LYS A 116 1.99 16.29 14.79
C LYS A 116 2.85 17.07 13.79
N MET A 117 4.02 17.56 14.21
CA MET A 117 4.93 18.24 13.29
C MET A 117 5.34 17.34 12.11
N ALA A 118 5.62 16.05 12.34
CA ALA A 118 5.90 15.10 11.28
C ALA A 118 4.73 14.96 10.27
N CYS A 119 3.48 14.94 10.74
CA CYS A 119 2.29 14.92 9.88
C CYS A 119 2.08 16.23 9.09
N LEU A 120 2.47 17.37 9.66
CA LEU A 120 2.45 18.67 8.96
C LEU A 120 3.54 18.73 7.88
N ILE A 121 4.75 18.27 8.20
CA ILE A 121 5.85 18.16 7.24
C ILE A 121 5.43 17.28 6.07
N PHE A 122 4.78 16.14 6.33
CA PHE A 122 4.19 15.29 5.30
C PHE A 122 3.30 16.08 4.33
N CYS A 123 2.35 16.86 4.85
CA CYS A 123 1.42 17.61 4.00
C CYS A 123 2.17 18.63 3.11
N VAL A 124 3.20 19.29 3.65
CA VAL A 124 4.02 20.25 2.92
C VAL A 124 4.86 19.56 1.85
N THR A 125 5.64 18.54 2.22
CA THR A 125 6.53 17.83 1.29
C THR A 125 5.75 17.13 0.19
N TYR A 126 4.58 16.57 0.51
CA TYR A 126 3.75 15.89 -0.48
C TYR A 126 3.05 16.88 -1.43
N SER A 127 2.63 18.05 -0.92
CA SER A 127 2.14 19.15 -1.77
C SER A 127 3.24 19.68 -2.70
N MET A 128 4.48 19.82 -2.21
CA MET A 128 5.63 20.20 -3.05
C MET A 128 5.89 19.15 -4.14
N SER A 129 5.76 17.86 -3.83
CA SER A 129 5.83 16.78 -4.82
C SER A 129 4.75 16.95 -5.90
N CYS A 130 3.51 17.24 -5.51
CA CYS A 130 2.42 17.50 -6.45
C CYS A 130 2.70 18.74 -7.32
N PHE A 131 3.11 19.87 -6.73
CA PHE A 131 3.41 21.10 -7.47
C PHE A 131 4.62 20.98 -8.39
N SER A 132 5.57 20.10 -8.09
CA SER A 132 6.71 19.82 -8.99
C SER A 132 6.25 19.40 -10.39
N THR A 133 5.09 18.74 -10.49
CA THR A 133 4.51 18.30 -11.77
C THR A 133 4.02 19.44 -12.66
N LEU A 134 3.91 20.66 -12.14
CA LEU A 134 3.58 21.83 -12.94
C LEU A 134 4.76 22.29 -13.81
N VAL A 135 5.99 21.97 -13.40
CA VAL A 135 7.22 22.38 -14.07
C VAL A 135 7.88 21.15 -14.69
N PRO A 136 7.71 20.91 -16.02
CA PRO A 136 8.25 19.73 -16.69
C PRO A 136 9.75 19.87 -16.97
N ARG A 137 10.55 20.17 -15.94
CA ARG A 137 12.01 20.17 -15.98
C ARG A 137 12.53 18.99 -15.16
N SER A 138 13.38 18.16 -15.76
CA SER A 138 13.85 16.92 -15.12
C SER A 138 14.38 17.12 -13.68
N PRO A 139 15.22 18.13 -13.36
CA PRO A 139 15.70 18.33 -11.99
C PRO A 139 14.57 18.60 -10.98
N VAL A 140 13.54 19.35 -11.38
CA VAL A 140 12.38 19.66 -10.53
C VAL A 140 11.54 18.41 -10.30
N LEU A 141 11.37 17.57 -11.31
CA LEU A 141 10.65 16.30 -11.18
C LEU A 141 11.38 15.31 -10.27
N PHE A 142 12.71 15.21 -10.37
CA PHE A 142 13.52 14.39 -9.45
C PHE A 142 13.42 14.90 -8.01
N LEU A 143 13.53 16.22 -7.79
CA LEU A 143 13.35 16.80 -6.47
C LEU A 143 11.94 16.54 -5.92
N GLY A 144 10.92 16.65 -6.78
CA GLY A 144 9.55 16.29 -6.45
C GLY A 144 9.41 14.82 -6.03
N ARG A 145 10.11 13.90 -6.68
CA ARG A 145 10.11 12.47 -6.32
C ARG A 145 10.82 12.19 -5.00
N ILE A 146 11.88 12.93 -4.68
CA ILE A 146 12.53 12.84 -3.35
C ILE A 146 11.54 13.27 -2.26
N PHE A 147 10.87 14.41 -2.42
CA PHE A 147 9.84 14.83 -1.46
C PHE A 147 8.67 13.87 -1.40
N GLY A 148 8.27 13.29 -2.53
CA GLY A 148 7.24 12.25 -2.60
C GLY A 148 7.61 11.02 -1.77
N GLY A 149 8.82 10.48 -1.95
CA GLY A 149 9.32 9.33 -1.20
C GLY A 149 9.40 9.60 0.31
N LEU A 150 9.97 10.74 0.72
CA LEU A 150 9.98 11.18 2.13
C LEU A 150 8.56 11.22 2.72
N SER A 151 7.61 11.75 1.95
CA SER A 151 6.22 11.87 2.37
C SER A 151 5.57 10.50 2.54
N THR A 152 5.77 9.56 1.61
CA THR A 152 5.23 8.19 1.75
C THR A 152 5.69 7.52 3.05
N SER A 153 6.95 7.72 3.44
CA SER A 153 7.47 7.21 4.72
C SER A 153 6.79 7.84 5.94
N LEU A 154 6.56 9.15 5.91
CA LEU A 154 5.83 9.86 6.96
C LEU A 154 4.36 9.42 7.02
N MET A 155 3.72 9.21 5.88
CA MET A 155 2.31 8.81 5.76
C MET A 155 2.02 7.51 6.52
N PHE A 156 2.82 6.47 6.28
CA PHE A 156 2.61 5.15 6.88
C PHE A 156 3.16 5.02 8.30
N SER A 157 3.99 5.96 8.78
CA SER A 157 4.61 5.86 10.12
C SER A 157 4.06 6.90 11.10
N ALA A 158 4.09 8.19 10.74
CA ALA A 158 3.80 9.27 11.67
C ALA A 158 2.32 9.33 12.07
N PHE A 159 1.40 9.12 11.13
CA PHE A 159 -0.04 9.17 11.38
C PHE A 159 -0.51 8.06 12.31
N GLU A 160 -0.06 6.83 12.05
CA GLU A 160 -0.35 5.67 12.89
C GLU A 160 0.23 5.87 14.30
N SER A 161 1.49 6.30 14.37
CA SER A 161 2.15 6.55 15.66
C SER A 161 1.42 7.64 16.46
N TRP A 162 1.02 8.75 15.83
CA TRP A 162 0.27 9.81 16.51
C TRP A 162 -1.06 9.26 17.07
N MET A 163 -1.78 8.45 16.29
CA MET A 163 -3.04 7.84 16.69
C MET A 163 -2.89 6.91 17.89
N VAL A 164 -1.90 6.01 17.87
CA VAL A 164 -1.67 5.05 18.95
C VAL A 164 -1.36 5.75 20.27
N THR A 165 -0.51 6.77 20.26
CA THR A 165 -0.19 7.51 21.50
C THR A 165 -1.38 8.30 22.03
N GLU A 166 -2.14 8.96 21.15
CA GLU A 166 -3.32 9.71 21.59
C GLU A 166 -4.44 8.78 22.09
N TYR A 167 -4.57 7.59 21.49
CA TYR A 167 -5.48 6.54 21.94
C TYR A 167 -5.21 6.11 23.39
N HIS A 168 -3.94 5.84 23.71
CA HIS A 168 -3.53 5.46 25.07
C HIS A 168 -3.63 6.62 26.06
N LYS A 169 -3.22 7.82 25.64
CA LYS A 169 -3.31 9.04 26.47
C LYS A 169 -4.74 9.34 26.92
N ARG A 170 -5.72 9.13 26.03
CA ARG A 170 -7.16 9.33 26.32
C ARG A 170 -7.84 8.11 26.94
N GLN A 171 -7.10 7.00 27.14
CA GLN A 171 -7.62 5.75 27.68
C GLN A 171 -8.87 5.26 26.94
N LEU A 172 -8.87 5.34 25.61
CA LEU A 172 -10.04 5.02 24.77
C LEU A 172 -10.48 3.55 24.89
N ASP A 173 -9.59 2.67 25.36
CA ASP A 173 -9.93 1.29 25.77
C ASP A 173 -11.11 1.24 26.74
N LYS A 174 -11.16 2.19 27.69
CA LYS A 174 -12.23 2.29 28.70
C LYS A 174 -13.55 2.81 28.12
N ALA A 175 -13.52 3.40 26.92
CA ALA A 175 -14.70 3.89 26.21
C ALA A 175 -15.32 2.84 25.28
N GLY A 176 -14.84 1.58 25.31
CA GLY A 176 -15.35 0.47 24.51
C GLY A 176 -14.86 0.44 23.06
N THR A 177 -13.94 1.33 22.68
CA THR A 177 -13.33 1.30 21.34
C THR A 177 -12.01 0.55 21.44
N SER A 178 -11.87 -0.60 20.76
CA SER A 178 -10.61 -1.33 20.73
C SER A 178 -9.69 -0.84 19.60
N LEU A 179 -8.40 -0.76 19.88
CA LEU A 179 -7.36 -0.36 18.92
C LEU A 179 -7.37 -1.21 17.65
N ASN A 180 -7.52 -2.53 17.81
CA ASN A 180 -7.64 -3.46 16.68
C ASN A 180 -8.87 -3.17 15.79
N SER A 181 -9.98 -2.74 16.40
CA SER A 181 -11.16 -2.35 15.62
C SER A 181 -10.92 -1.04 14.86
N LEU A 182 -10.18 -0.09 15.43
CA LEU A 182 -9.82 1.17 14.76
C LEU A 182 -8.90 0.90 13.55
N PHE A 183 -7.87 0.07 13.71
CA PHE A 183 -7.02 -0.37 12.59
C PHE A 183 -7.81 -1.10 11.49
N GLY A 184 -8.79 -1.92 11.88
CA GLY A 184 -9.69 -2.58 10.92
C GLY A 184 -10.55 -1.58 10.12
N ILE A 185 -11.06 -0.52 10.78
CA ILE A 185 -11.79 0.57 10.12
C ILE A 185 -10.88 1.34 9.18
N MET A 186 -9.66 1.70 9.61
CA MET A 186 -8.67 2.39 8.76
C MET A 186 -8.37 1.60 7.50
N THR A 187 -8.11 0.30 7.63
CA THR A 187 -7.82 -0.58 6.48
C THR A 187 -8.98 -0.61 5.49
N THR A 188 -10.22 -0.72 5.99
CA THR A 188 -11.43 -0.75 5.16
C THR A 188 -11.64 0.59 4.45
N LEU A 189 -11.50 1.69 5.19
CA LEU A 189 -11.61 3.05 4.63
C LEU A 189 -10.54 3.32 3.58
N ASN A 190 -9.31 2.84 3.78
CA ASN A 190 -8.24 2.97 2.80
C ASN A 190 -8.62 2.31 1.46
N SER A 191 -9.18 1.09 1.48
CA SER A 191 -9.65 0.41 0.27
C SER A 191 -10.78 1.19 -0.43
N VAL A 192 -11.76 1.68 0.32
CA VAL A 192 -12.87 2.48 -0.23
C VAL A 192 -12.34 3.79 -0.84
N VAL A 193 -11.47 4.50 -0.13
CA VAL A 193 -10.85 5.73 -0.60
C VAL A 193 -10.02 5.48 -1.86
N ALA A 194 -9.28 4.38 -1.95
CA ALA A 194 -8.51 4.03 -3.14
C ALA A 194 -9.40 3.80 -4.38
N ILE A 195 -10.54 3.11 -4.21
CA ILE A 195 -11.52 2.91 -5.29
C ILE A 195 -12.12 4.26 -5.73
N LEU A 196 -12.57 5.07 -4.77
CA LEU A 196 -13.16 6.39 -5.06
C LEU A 196 -12.15 7.33 -5.72
N ALA A 197 -10.88 7.25 -5.32
CA ALA A 197 -9.80 8.03 -5.89
C ALA A 197 -9.54 7.66 -7.37
N GLY A 198 -9.60 6.38 -7.73
CA GLY A 198 -9.53 5.95 -9.12
C GLY A 198 -10.67 6.50 -9.98
N VAL A 199 -11.91 6.46 -9.48
CA VAL A 199 -13.07 7.04 -10.19
C VAL A 199 -12.98 8.57 -10.28
N SER A 200 -12.59 9.22 -9.19
CA SER A 200 -12.50 10.69 -9.12
C SER A 200 -11.38 11.23 -10.01
N SER A 201 -10.24 10.55 -10.06
CA SER A 201 -9.13 10.92 -10.93
C SER A 201 -9.49 10.75 -12.41
N GLU A 202 -10.20 9.68 -12.79
CA GLU A 202 -10.73 9.52 -14.15
C GLU A 202 -11.67 10.68 -14.53
N TRP A 203 -12.63 10.99 -13.66
CA TRP A 203 -13.55 12.11 -13.87
C TRP A 203 -12.82 13.45 -14.00
N LEU A 204 -11.83 13.73 -13.13
CA LEU A 204 -11.02 14.94 -13.20
C LEU A 204 -10.29 15.07 -14.53
N VAL A 205 -9.67 13.99 -15.02
CA VAL A 205 -8.95 14.02 -16.30
C VAL A 205 -9.91 14.17 -17.47
N GLN A 206 -11.11 13.57 -17.43
CA GLN A 206 -12.13 13.75 -18.46
C GLN A 206 -12.64 15.18 -18.56
N VAL A 207 -12.87 15.85 -17.42
CA VAL A 207 -13.36 17.24 -17.39
C VAL A 207 -12.28 18.23 -17.79
N THR A 208 -11.07 18.05 -17.28
CA THR A 208 -9.98 19.02 -17.45
C THR A 208 -9.08 18.75 -18.66
N ASN A 209 -9.22 17.58 -19.30
CA ASN A 209 -8.36 17.08 -20.38
C ASN A 209 -6.85 17.09 -20.04
N THR A 210 -6.49 17.06 -18.76
CA THR A 210 -5.08 17.07 -18.32
C THR A 210 -4.83 16.04 -17.23
N LYS A 211 -3.75 15.25 -17.39
CA LYS A 211 -3.34 14.25 -16.39
C LYS A 211 -2.71 14.88 -15.14
N ARG A 212 -2.54 16.22 -15.13
CA ARG A 212 -2.10 17.01 -13.97
C ARG A 212 -3.22 17.25 -12.95
N ALA A 213 -4.49 17.20 -13.36
CA ALA A 213 -5.61 17.55 -12.50
C ALA A 213 -5.70 16.69 -11.23
N PRO A 214 -5.49 15.35 -11.27
CA PRO A 214 -5.45 14.54 -10.06
C PRO A 214 -4.35 14.96 -9.09
N PHE A 215 -3.17 15.37 -9.58
CA PHE A 215 -2.08 15.87 -8.74
C PHE A 215 -2.44 17.18 -8.04
N MET A 216 -3.13 18.09 -8.72
CA MET A 216 -3.57 19.35 -8.12
C MET A 216 -4.70 19.14 -7.12
N ALA A 217 -5.63 18.21 -7.41
CA ALA A 217 -6.66 17.81 -6.46
C ALA A 217 -6.04 17.16 -5.20
N SER A 218 -5.01 16.34 -5.35
CA SER A 218 -4.23 15.82 -4.22
C SER A 218 -3.61 16.92 -3.38
N ALA A 219 -2.97 17.93 -4.00
CA ALA A 219 -2.45 19.10 -3.28
C ALA A 219 -3.56 19.83 -2.51
N GLY A 220 -4.76 19.98 -3.10
CA GLY A 220 -5.92 20.54 -2.43
C GLY A 220 -6.34 19.76 -1.17
N LEU A 221 -6.44 18.43 -1.27
CA LEU A 221 -6.76 17.56 -0.13
C LEU A 221 -5.71 17.67 0.99
N LEU A 222 -4.43 17.77 0.63
CA LEU A 222 -3.32 17.92 1.58
C LEU A 222 -3.35 19.27 2.30
N ILE A 223 -3.70 20.35 1.59
CA ILE A 223 -3.86 21.67 2.21
C ILE A 223 -5.01 21.65 3.22
N VAL A 224 -6.14 21.01 2.88
CA VAL A 224 -7.27 20.86 3.81
C VAL A 224 -6.85 20.01 5.02
N ALA A 225 -6.16 18.89 4.81
CA ALA A 225 -5.63 18.06 5.89
C ALA A 225 -4.66 18.84 6.79
N PHE A 226 -3.77 19.64 6.20
CA PHE A 226 -2.81 20.49 6.93
C PHE A 226 -3.54 21.44 7.89
N TRP A 227 -4.56 22.16 7.42
CA TRP A 227 -5.30 23.09 8.27
C TRP A 227 -6.07 22.38 9.39
N ILE A 228 -6.67 21.22 9.11
CA ILE A 228 -7.35 20.40 10.12
C ILE A 228 -6.35 19.90 11.18
N ILE A 229 -5.20 19.37 10.77
CA ILE A 229 -4.15 18.91 11.70
C ILE A 229 -3.63 20.09 12.53
N LEU A 230 -3.37 21.23 11.89
CA LEU A 230 -2.83 22.41 12.56
C LEU A 230 -3.77 22.89 13.69
N GLY A 231 -5.07 23.00 13.41
CA GLY A 231 -6.06 23.50 14.35
C GLY A 231 -6.58 22.48 15.37
N CYS A 232 -6.72 21.21 14.97
CA CYS A 232 -7.43 20.21 15.79
C CYS A 232 -6.51 19.20 16.50
N TRP A 233 -5.26 19.04 16.06
CA TRP A 233 -4.35 18.06 16.68
C TRP A 233 -3.47 18.72 17.73
N THR A 234 -3.23 18.01 18.83
CA THR A 234 -2.24 18.36 19.83
C THR A 234 -0.89 17.71 19.51
N GLU A 235 0.20 18.38 19.87
CA GLU A 235 1.53 17.79 19.75
C GLU A 235 1.67 16.63 20.74
N ASN A 236 2.21 15.51 20.26
CA ASN A 236 2.54 14.36 21.09
C ASN A 236 3.92 13.81 20.69
N TYR A 237 4.60 13.25 21.67
CA TYR A 237 5.97 12.76 21.56
C TYR A 237 6.02 11.28 21.90
N GLY A 238 7.05 10.58 21.42
CA GLY A 238 7.33 9.22 21.85
C GLY A 238 7.88 9.17 23.29
N ASP A 239 8.05 7.95 23.82
CA ASP A 239 8.54 7.70 25.19
C ASP A 239 9.94 8.30 25.49
N SER A 240 10.64 8.76 24.45
CA SER A 240 11.94 9.44 24.53
C SER A 240 11.90 10.75 25.34
N HIS A 241 10.72 11.33 25.56
CA HIS A 241 10.60 12.64 26.24
C HIS A 241 10.27 12.55 27.74
N HIS A 242 9.92 11.35 28.24
CA HIS A 242 9.47 11.15 29.63
C HIS A 242 10.48 10.50 30.57
N SER A 243 11.72 10.21 30.12
CA SER A 243 12.78 9.67 30.99
C SER A 243 14.10 10.43 30.81
N PRO A 244 14.55 11.25 31.80
CA PRO A 244 15.86 11.89 31.77
C PRO A 244 17.02 10.95 32.20
N THR A 245 16.76 9.67 32.42
CA THR A 245 17.75 8.71 32.94
C THR A 245 17.77 7.43 32.13
N SER A 246 18.39 7.48 30.96
CA SER A 246 19.09 6.33 30.36
C SER A 246 20.02 6.86 29.28
N PRO A 247 21.35 6.91 29.53
CA PRO A 247 22.29 7.32 28.50
C PRO A 247 22.27 6.28 27.37
N SER A 248 21.95 6.76 26.17
CA SER A 248 22.33 6.20 24.86
C SER A 248 22.19 4.68 24.69
N SER A 249 21.12 4.26 24.02
CA SER A 249 21.08 3.01 23.26
C SER A 249 22.02 3.06 22.04
N PHE A 250 23.32 3.20 22.31
CA PHE A 250 24.41 2.87 21.38
C PHE A 250 24.83 1.39 21.51
N SER A 251 23.92 0.52 21.95
CA SER A 251 24.09 -0.95 21.83
C SER A 251 23.56 -1.49 20.50
N SER A 252 23.22 -0.60 19.55
CA SER A 252 22.67 -0.95 18.25
C SER A 252 23.57 -1.92 17.48
N SER A 253 24.90 -1.88 17.64
CA SER A 253 25.82 -2.77 16.94
C SER A 253 25.79 -4.21 17.47
N THR A 254 25.74 -4.42 18.78
CA THR A 254 25.68 -5.75 19.41
C THR A 254 24.32 -6.42 19.18
N GLN A 255 23.26 -5.62 19.22
CA GLN A 255 21.88 -6.06 19.05
C GLN A 255 21.47 -6.19 17.55
N ALA A 256 22.11 -5.45 16.64
CA ALA A 256 21.99 -5.65 15.20
C ALA A 256 22.72 -6.91 14.73
N LYS A 257 23.90 -7.21 15.31
CA LYS A 257 24.58 -8.49 15.08
C LYS A 257 23.71 -9.68 15.49
N SER A 258 23.03 -9.59 16.64
CA SER A 258 22.08 -10.62 17.09
C SER A 258 20.87 -10.77 16.14
N ALA A 259 20.26 -9.67 15.68
CA ALA A 259 19.14 -9.74 14.73
C ALA A 259 19.54 -10.28 13.36
N LEU A 260 20.71 -9.88 12.84
CA LEU A 260 21.27 -10.42 11.60
C LEU A 260 21.53 -11.92 11.74
N GLN A 261 22.13 -12.33 12.86
CA GLN A 261 22.36 -13.73 13.15
C GLN A 261 21.05 -14.51 13.21
N ILE A 262 20.00 -14.00 13.87
CA ILE A 262 18.67 -14.64 13.91
C ILE A 262 18.07 -14.81 12.50
N VAL A 263 18.12 -13.77 11.66
CA VAL A 263 17.58 -13.83 10.29
C VAL A 263 18.29 -14.88 9.44
N PHE A 264 19.62 -15.01 9.58
CA PHE A 264 20.40 -15.99 8.82
C PHE A 264 20.42 -17.40 9.44
N THR A 265 20.13 -17.52 10.75
CA THR A 265 20.09 -18.82 11.43
C THR A 265 18.72 -19.49 11.30
N ASP A 266 17.64 -18.70 11.35
CA ASP A 266 16.28 -19.23 11.20
C ASP A 266 15.87 -19.28 9.72
N GLN A 267 15.89 -20.50 9.18
CA GLN A 267 15.53 -20.78 7.80
C GLN A 267 14.07 -20.38 7.46
N ARG A 268 13.16 -20.36 8.44
CA ARG A 268 11.77 -19.92 8.23
C ARG A 268 11.70 -18.42 8.05
N ILE A 269 12.44 -17.65 8.85
CA ILE A 269 12.54 -16.19 8.74
C ILE A 269 13.20 -15.80 7.42
N LEU A 270 14.30 -16.47 7.05
CA LEU A 270 14.99 -16.22 5.78
C LEU A 270 14.09 -16.51 4.58
N THR A 271 13.41 -17.66 4.57
CA THR A 271 12.50 -18.06 3.49
C THR A 271 11.31 -17.11 3.38
N LEU A 272 10.74 -16.68 4.51
CA LEU A 272 9.68 -15.67 4.55
C LEU A 272 10.15 -14.30 4.07
N GLY A 273 11.39 -13.92 4.41
CA GLY A 273 12.05 -12.70 3.96
C GLY A 273 12.25 -12.67 2.46
N LEU A 274 12.82 -13.74 1.90
CA LEU A 274 13.02 -13.89 0.46
C LEU A 274 11.68 -13.93 -0.29
N ALA A 275 10.69 -14.67 0.22
CA ALA A 275 9.37 -14.72 -0.37
C ALA A 275 8.67 -13.36 -0.39
N SER A 276 8.79 -12.61 0.70
CA SER A 276 8.27 -11.23 0.78
C SER A 276 9.02 -10.32 -0.19
N CYS A 277 10.34 -10.44 -0.28
CA CYS A 277 11.16 -9.67 -1.22
C CYS A 277 10.72 -9.87 -2.67
N PHE A 278 10.57 -11.13 -3.12
CA PHE A 278 10.19 -11.40 -4.50
C PHE A 278 8.73 -11.04 -4.82
N PHE A 279 7.80 -11.26 -3.90
CA PHE A 279 6.39 -10.91 -4.10
C PHE A 279 6.16 -9.39 -4.05
N GLU A 280 6.58 -8.73 -2.97
CA GLU A 280 6.46 -7.27 -2.86
C GLU A 280 7.27 -6.57 -3.97
N GLY A 281 8.44 -7.11 -4.34
CA GLY A 281 9.24 -6.59 -5.45
C GLY A 281 8.51 -6.70 -6.79
N SER A 282 7.90 -7.85 -7.07
CA SER A 282 7.08 -8.04 -8.29
C SER A 282 5.87 -7.11 -8.32
N MET A 283 5.24 -6.86 -7.18
CA MET A 283 4.14 -5.88 -7.05
C MET A 283 4.62 -4.45 -7.37
N TYR A 284 5.76 -4.01 -6.85
CA TYR A 284 6.28 -2.67 -7.17
C TYR A 284 6.66 -2.51 -8.65
N LEU A 285 7.24 -3.55 -9.26
CA LEU A 285 7.50 -3.56 -10.70
C LEU A 285 6.21 -3.55 -11.50
N PHE A 286 5.19 -4.30 -11.06
CA PHE A 286 3.87 -4.29 -11.67
C PHE A 286 3.25 -2.88 -11.68
N VAL A 287 3.34 -2.12 -10.58
CA VAL A 287 2.83 -0.73 -10.49
C VAL A 287 3.43 0.18 -11.57
N PHE A 288 4.67 -0.07 -11.99
CA PHE A 288 5.29 0.64 -13.12
C PHE A 288 4.80 0.12 -14.47
N PHE A 289 4.77 -1.21 -14.66
CA PHE A 289 4.59 -1.83 -15.96
C PHE A 289 3.14 -2.07 -16.41
N TRP A 290 2.14 -1.99 -15.51
CA TRP A 290 0.75 -2.27 -15.90
C TRP A 290 0.23 -1.30 -16.97
N THR A 291 0.59 -0.02 -16.88
CA THR A 291 0.18 1.03 -17.85
C THR A 291 0.75 0.74 -19.24
N PRO A 292 2.08 0.59 -19.43
CA PRO A 292 2.62 0.24 -20.75
C PRO A 292 2.20 -1.14 -21.23
N ALA A 293 1.95 -2.12 -20.34
CA ALA A 293 1.43 -3.43 -20.71
C ALA A 293 0.03 -3.34 -21.36
N LEU A 294 -0.91 -2.63 -20.73
CA LEU A 294 -2.26 -2.46 -21.28
C LEU A 294 -2.26 -1.60 -22.54
N LYS A 295 -1.42 -0.56 -22.62
CA LYS A 295 -1.27 0.24 -23.85
C LYS A 295 -0.81 -0.62 -25.03
N ALA A 296 0.18 -1.48 -24.83
CA ALA A 296 0.65 -2.39 -25.87
C ALA A 296 -0.46 -3.33 -26.37
N ALA A 297 -1.23 -3.93 -25.44
CA ALA A 297 -2.36 -4.77 -25.80
C ALA A 297 -3.49 -4.00 -26.52
N HIS A 298 -3.71 -2.73 -26.15
CA HIS A 298 -4.73 -1.88 -26.73
C HIS A 298 -4.39 -1.39 -28.14
N SER A 299 -3.14 -0.99 -28.39
CA SER A 299 -2.68 -0.45 -29.68
C SER A 299 -2.85 -1.43 -30.84
N GLN A 300 -2.86 -2.74 -30.59
CA GLN A 300 -3.09 -3.74 -31.64
C GLN A 300 -4.58 -3.95 -31.98
N LYS A 301 -5.46 -3.78 -30.99
CA LYS A 301 -6.93 -3.90 -31.14
C LYS A 301 -7.55 -2.68 -31.83
N SER A 302 -6.99 -1.49 -31.59
CA SER A 302 -7.45 -0.19 -32.14
C SER A 302 -7.03 0.08 -33.59
N SER A 303 -6.37 -0.88 -34.26
CA SER A 303 -6.14 -0.85 -35.72
C SER A 303 -7.43 -0.85 -36.55
N SER A 304 -8.61 -1.02 -35.93
CA SER A 304 -9.92 -1.06 -36.58
C SER A 304 -10.95 -0.02 -36.10
N SER A 305 -10.66 0.78 -35.06
CA SER A 305 -11.53 1.88 -34.62
C SER A 305 -10.77 2.87 -33.74
N SER A 306 -11.10 4.17 -33.87
CA SER A 306 -10.49 5.39 -33.31
C SER A 306 -9.58 5.25 -32.07
N PRO A 307 -8.52 6.10 -31.94
CA PRO A 307 -7.59 6.07 -30.81
C PRO A 307 -8.26 6.61 -29.53
N ALA A 308 -9.13 5.81 -28.92
CA ALA A 308 -9.68 6.12 -27.60
C ALA A 308 -8.59 5.90 -26.54
N SER A 309 -8.27 6.93 -25.78
CA SER A 309 -7.34 6.81 -24.65
C SER A 309 -7.90 5.84 -23.61
N LEU A 310 -7.04 4.94 -23.10
CA LEU A 310 -7.42 4.01 -22.02
C LEU A 310 -7.87 4.78 -20.76
N PRO A 311 -9.00 4.38 -20.12
CA PRO A 311 -9.49 5.01 -18.90
C PRO A 311 -8.66 4.54 -17.69
N PHE A 312 -7.48 5.12 -17.50
CA PHE A 312 -6.52 4.70 -16.48
C PHE A 312 -7.10 4.74 -15.06
N GLY A 313 -7.93 5.73 -14.73
CA GLY A 313 -8.53 5.84 -13.40
C GLY A 313 -9.58 4.75 -13.14
N THR A 314 -10.39 4.38 -14.14
CA THR A 314 -11.33 3.25 -14.02
C THR A 314 -10.60 1.91 -13.89
N ILE A 315 -9.52 1.70 -14.67
CA ILE A 315 -8.69 0.49 -14.58
C ILE A 315 -8.07 0.38 -13.19
N PHE A 316 -7.51 1.47 -12.69
CA PHE A 316 -6.95 1.53 -11.35
C PHE A 316 -8.01 1.28 -10.26
N ALA A 317 -9.21 1.86 -10.39
CA ALA A 317 -10.31 1.61 -9.47
C ALA A 317 -10.72 0.14 -9.46
N ALA A 318 -10.70 -0.53 -10.61
CA ALA A 318 -10.93 -1.97 -10.71
C ALA A 318 -9.84 -2.78 -9.99
N PHE A 319 -8.56 -2.42 -10.13
CA PHE A 319 -7.46 -3.03 -9.38
C PHE A 319 -7.65 -2.88 -7.87
N MET A 320 -7.95 -1.67 -7.39
CA MET A 320 -8.22 -1.43 -5.96
C MET A 320 -9.45 -2.21 -5.45
N ALA A 321 -10.48 -2.35 -6.29
CA ALA A 321 -11.62 -3.22 -5.98
C ALA A 321 -11.19 -4.69 -5.89
N SER A 322 -10.34 -5.18 -6.79
CA SER A 322 -9.78 -6.53 -6.72
C SER A 322 -8.94 -6.77 -5.46
N VAL A 323 -8.10 -5.81 -5.06
CA VAL A 323 -7.37 -5.85 -3.77
C VAL A 323 -8.36 -6.05 -2.60
N MET A 324 -9.43 -5.26 -2.58
CA MET A 324 -10.46 -5.37 -1.54
C MET A 324 -11.17 -6.74 -1.57
N VAL A 325 -11.54 -7.27 -2.75
CA VAL A 325 -12.07 -8.64 -2.90
C VAL A 325 -11.10 -9.65 -2.30
N GLY A 326 -9.80 -9.55 -2.59
CA GLY A 326 -8.75 -10.43 -2.07
C GLY A 326 -8.67 -10.44 -0.54
N SER A 327 -8.68 -9.26 0.08
CA SER A 327 -8.67 -9.15 1.55
C SER A 327 -9.95 -9.68 2.19
N LEU A 328 -11.12 -9.46 1.57
CA LEU A 328 -12.39 -10.01 2.06
C LEU A 328 -12.43 -11.54 1.89
N LEU A 329 -11.87 -12.07 0.81
CA LEU A 329 -11.76 -13.50 0.57
C LEU A 329 -10.83 -14.17 1.59
N PHE A 330 -9.71 -13.52 1.96
CA PHE A 330 -8.85 -14.00 3.07
C PHE A 330 -9.65 -14.19 4.36
N ASN A 331 -10.41 -13.16 4.76
CA ASN A 331 -11.21 -13.20 5.98
C ASN A 331 -12.25 -14.33 5.95
N LEU A 332 -12.88 -14.56 4.79
CA LEU A 332 -13.83 -15.66 4.62
C LEU A 332 -13.16 -17.03 4.67
N LEU A 333 -12.01 -17.18 3.99
CA LEU A 333 -11.26 -18.43 3.97
C LEU A 333 -10.78 -18.80 5.37
N ILE A 334 -10.23 -17.85 6.12
CA ILE A 334 -9.73 -18.13 7.47
C ILE A 334 -10.87 -18.32 8.50
N SER A 335 -12.03 -17.67 8.30
CA SER A 335 -13.19 -17.83 9.19
C SER A 335 -13.97 -19.12 8.95
N THR A 336 -14.14 -19.49 7.69
CA THR A 336 -15.00 -20.61 7.27
C THR A 336 -14.20 -21.90 7.12
N HIS A 337 -12.98 -21.82 6.60
CA HIS A 337 -12.09 -22.95 6.41
C HIS A 337 -10.87 -22.83 7.34
N ARG A 338 -11.08 -23.16 8.62
CA ARG A 338 -10.01 -23.33 9.63
C ARG A 338 -8.91 -24.35 9.24
N LEU A 339 -9.07 -25.02 8.10
CA LEU A 339 -8.21 -26.08 7.56
C LEU A 339 -7.08 -25.57 6.66
N ILE A 340 -7.14 -24.32 6.15
CA ILE A 340 -6.06 -23.79 5.31
C ILE A 340 -5.03 -23.08 6.20
N SER A 341 -3.88 -23.73 6.39
CA SER A 341 -2.72 -23.13 7.04
C SER A 341 -2.27 -21.86 6.29
N PRO A 342 -1.92 -20.75 6.98
CA PRO A 342 -1.45 -19.52 6.33
C PRO A 342 -0.30 -19.73 5.36
N THR A 343 0.54 -20.75 5.60
CA THR A 343 1.63 -21.14 4.71
C THR A 343 1.12 -21.64 3.36
N ARG A 344 0.14 -22.56 3.36
CA ARG A 344 -0.44 -23.10 2.12
C ARG A 344 -1.15 -22.02 1.33
N LEU A 345 -1.80 -21.09 2.02
CA LEU A 345 -2.44 -19.94 1.37
C LEU A 345 -1.41 -19.06 0.65
N LEU A 346 -0.27 -18.76 1.28
CA LEU A 346 0.81 -18.00 0.65
C LEU A 346 1.41 -18.73 -0.56
N THR A 347 1.60 -20.05 -0.49
CA THR A 347 2.03 -20.86 -1.64
C THR A 347 1.06 -20.72 -2.82
N ILE A 348 -0.26 -20.84 -2.57
CA ILE A 348 -1.29 -20.66 -3.61
C ILE A 348 -1.25 -19.24 -4.18
N ILE A 349 -1.09 -18.22 -3.33
CA ILE A 349 -0.97 -16.82 -3.75
C ILE A 349 0.24 -16.64 -4.67
N PHE A 350 1.41 -17.17 -4.31
CA PHE A 350 2.62 -17.05 -5.14
C PHE A 350 2.48 -17.75 -6.49
N ALA A 351 1.94 -18.97 -6.51
CA ALA A 351 1.70 -19.71 -7.76
C ALA A 351 0.68 -19.01 -8.67
N THR A 352 -0.40 -18.49 -8.09
CA THR A 352 -1.45 -17.78 -8.84
C THR A 352 -0.91 -16.45 -9.39
N ALA A 353 -0.23 -15.66 -8.56
CA ALA A 353 0.37 -14.40 -8.98
C ALA A 353 1.43 -14.59 -10.08
N SER A 354 2.25 -15.63 -9.97
CA SER A 354 3.22 -16.01 -11.00
C SER A 354 2.54 -16.29 -12.35
N SER A 355 1.46 -17.07 -12.33
CA SER A 355 0.69 -17.41 -13.53
C SER A 355 0.06 -16.17 -14.16
N MET A 356 -0.47 -15.26 -13.34
CA MET A 356 -1.09 -14.01 -13.81
C MET A 356 -0.10 -13.03 -14.42
N LEU A 357 1.16 -12.99 -13.96
CA LEU A 357 2.21 -12.17 -14.59
C LEU A 357 2.69 -12.77 -15.92
N LEU A 358 2.53 -14.07 -16.13
CA LEU A 358 2.94 -14.75 -17.36
C LEU A 358 1.90 -14.61 -18.50
N ILE A 359 0.59 -14.57 -18.17
CA ILE A 359 -0.49 -14.47 -19.17
C ILE A 359 -0.35 -13.26 -20.13
N PRO A 360 -0.02 -12.03 -19.68
CA PRO A 360 0.22 -10.88 -20.57
C PRO A 360 1.42 -11.05 -21.50
N VAL A 361 2.35 -11.94 -21.17
CA VAL A 361 3.51 -12.25 -22.01
C VAL A 361 3.13 -13.27 -23.09
N LEU A 362 2.31 -14.26 -22.72
CA LEU A 362 1.88 -15.33 -23.62
C LEU A 362 0.71 -14.92 -24.52
N THR A 363 -0.16 -14.06 -24.03
CA THR A 363 -1.38 -13.63 -24.71
C THR A 363 -1.30 -12.14 -25.02
N ARG A 364 -1.75 -11.74 -26.20
CA ARG A 364 -1.82 -10.31 -26.60
C ARG A 364 -3.23 -9.73 -26.50
N SER A 365 -4.10 -10.39 -25.74
CA SER A 365 -5.48 -9.95 -25.55
C SER A 365 -5.57 -8.91 -24.43
N GLU A 366 -6.16 -7.75 -24.75
CA GLU A 366 -6.45 -6.67 -23.78
C GLU A 366 -7.32 -7.18 -22.62
N THR A 367 -8.36 -7.96 -22.92
CA THR A 367 -9.30 -8.50 -21.93
C THR A 367 -8.61 -9.48 -20.99
N LEU A 368 -7.79 -10.40 -21.52
CA LEU A 368 -7.06 -11.36 -20.68
C LEU A 368 -6.01 -10.64 -19.84
N THR A 369 -5.25 -9.71 -20.42
CA THR A 369 -4.25 -8.91 -19.69
C THR A 369 -4.88 -8.17 -18.53
N PHE A 370 -6.01 -7.49 -18.75
CA PHE A 370 -6.73 -6.78 -17.70
C PHE A 370 -7.20 -7.71 -16.58
N TRP A 371 -7.84 -8.83 -16.89
CA TRP A 371 -8.31 -9.76 -15.86
C TRP A 371 -7.17 -10.46 -15.12
N SER A 372 -6.06 -10.76 -15.80
CA SER A 372 -4.85 -11.26 -15.14
C SER A 372 -4.31 -10.26 -14.12
N PHE A 373 -4.29 -8.97 -14.46
CA PHE A 373 -3.89 -7.93 -13.52
C PHE A 373 -4.87 -7.76 -12.36
N CYS A 374 -6.19 -7.84 -12.59
CA CYS A 374 -7.18 -7.86 -11.51
C CYS A 374 -6.98 -9.06 -10.56
N ILE A 375 -6.70 -10.26 -11.08
CA ILE A 375 -6.46 -11.44 -10.24
C ILE A 375 -5.13 -11.30 -9.48
N PHE A 376 -4.08 -10.75 -10.13
CA PHE A 376 -2.81 -10.44 -9.46
C PHE A 376 -3.03 -9.47 -8.28
N GLU A 377 -3.83 -8.43 -8.47
CA GLU A 377 -4.18 -7.47 -7.42
C GLU A 377 -5.04 -8.10 -6.30
N ALA A 378 -5.94 -9.02 -6.64
CA ALA A 378 -6.63 -9.82 -5.63
C ALA A 378 -5.65 -10.70 -4.82
N CYS A 379 -4.61 -11.25 -5.45
CA CYS A 379 -3.53 -11.94 -4.75
C CYS A 379 -2.78 -11.00 -3.80
N VAL A 380 -2.49 -9.75 -4.21
CA VAL A 380 -1.88 -8.72 -3.34
C VAL A 380 -2.77 -8.41 -2.14
N GLY A 381 -4.07 -8.27 -2.34
CA GLY A 381 -5.04 -8.05 -1.24
C GLY A 381 -5.10 -9.20 -0.23
N MET A 382 -4.90 -10.43 -0.69
CA MET A 382 -4.86 -11.61 0.17
C MET A 382 -3.48 -11.81 0.85
N TYR A 383 -2.41 -11.33 0.21
CA TYR A 383 -1.03 -11.45 0.66
C TYR A 383 -0.78 -10.71 1.97
N TRP A 384 -1.16 -9.43 2.07
CA TRP A 384 -0.90 -8.59 3.25
C TRP A 384 -1.38 -9.19 4.58
N PRO A 385 -2.66 -9.60 4.72
CA PRO A 385 -3.11 -10.22 5.97
C PRO A 385 -2.49 -11.61 6.20
N SER A 386 -2.21 -12.38 5.14
CA SER A 386 -1.57 -13.70 5.23
C SER A 386 -0.14 -13.61 5.77
N VAL A 387 0.68 -12.73 5.18
CA VAL A 387 2.05 -12.48 5.63
C VAL A 387 2.07 -11.82 7.00
N GLY A 388 1.15 -10.90 7.29
CA GLY A 388 1.02 -10.29 8.62
C GLY A 388 0.76 -11.34 9.71
N SER A 389 -0.19 -12.26 9.48
CA SER A 389 -0.45 -13.35 10.42
C SER A 389 0.73 -14.29 10.59
N LEU A 390 1.48 -14.59 9.52
CA LEU A 390 2.61 -15.51 9.59
C LEU A 390 3.83 -14.86 10.26
N LYS A 391 4.17 -13.62 9.88
CA LYS A 391 5.24 -12.85 10.52
C LYS A 391 4.97 -12.63 12.01
N GLY A 392 3.71 -12.48 12.42
CA GLY A 392 3.33 -12.40 13.84
C GLY A 392 3.52 -13.69 14.63
N ARG A 393 3.46 -14.87 13.98
CA ARG A 393 3.68 -16.17 14.62
C ARG A 393 5.15 -16.59 14.67
N VAL A 394 5.91 -16.26 13.62
CA VAL A 394 7.30 -16.71 13.47
C VAL A 394 8.28 -15.77 14.19
N ILE A 395 7.96 -14.47 14.31
CA ILE A 395 8.90 -13.47 14.82
C ILE A 395 8.43 -12.95 16.19
N GLU A 396 9.26 -13.14 17.20
CA GLU A 396 9.06 -12.65 18.56
C GLU A 396 8.86 -11.11 18.60
N ASP A 397 7.97 -10.66 19.48
CA ASP A 397 7.55 -9.25 19.58
C ASP A 397 8.73 -8.30 19.82
N GLY A 398 9.73 -8.70 20.61
CA GLY A 398 10.86 -7.85 21.01
C GLY A 398 11.85 -7.47 19.90
N VAL A 399 11.94 -8.28 18.83
CA VAL A 399 12.86 -8.06 17.70
C VAL A 399 12.15 -7.79 16.37
N ARG A 400 10.82 -7.85 16.35
CA ARG A 400 9.97 -7.77 15.16
C ARG A 400 10.22 -6.54 14.28
N ALA A 401 10.20 -5.34 14.87
CA ALA A 401 10.39 -4.10 14.13
C ALA A 401 11.75 -4.05 13.43
N ARG A 402 12.80 -4.57 14.09
CA ARG A 402 14.16 -4.62 13.54
C ARG A 402 14.28 -5.64 12.41
N ILE A 403 13.73 -6.84 12.59
CA ILE A 403 13.69 -7.87 11.54
C ILE A 403 12.93 -7.36 10.32
N TYR A 404 11.77 -6.70 10.51
CA TYR A 404 11.00 -6.13 9.39
C TYR A 404 11.76 -5.05 8.63
N GLY A 405 12.47 -4.16 9.34
CA GLY A 405 13.35 -3.16 8.72
C GLY A 405 14.45 -3.82 7.89
N MET A 406 15.09 -4.87 8.41
CA MET A 406 16.13 -5.60 7.69
C MET A 406 15.61 -6.33 6.45
N LEU A 407 14.43 -6.95 6.55
CA LEU A 407 13.77 -7.63 5.42
C LEU A 407 13.39 -6.67 4.28
N ARG A 408 13.28 -5.36 4.54
CA ARG A 408 13.07 -4.34 3.50
C ARG A 408 14.33 -3.97 2.72
N ILE A 409 15.54 -4.23 3.24
CA ILE A 409 16.79 -3.88 2.53
C ILE A 409 16.90 -4.68 1.21
N PRO A 410 16.81 -6.03 1.21
CA PRO A 410 16.88 -6.80 -0.03
C PRO A 410 15.78 -6.41 -1.03
N LEU A 411 14.58 -6.12 -0.54
CA LEU A 411 13.45 -5.67 -1.35
C LEU A 411 13.74 -4.35 -2.08
N ASN A 412 14.21 -3.34 -1.35
CA ASN A 412 14.54 -2.05 -1.95
C ASN A 412 15.69 -2.19 -2.95
N VAL A 413 16.71 -2.99 -2.65
CA VAL A 413 17.80 -3.28 -3.59
C VAL A 413 17.27 -3.98 -4.85
N PHE A 414 16.41 -4.99 -4.69
CA PHE A 414 15.81 -5.72 -5.81
C PHE A 414 15.04 -4.78 -6.74
N VAL A 415 14.16 -3.93 -6.18
CA VAL A 415 13.36 -2.97 -6.96
C VAL A 415 14.26 -1.95 -7.65
N VAL A 416 15.25 -1.39 -6.95
CA VAL A 416 16.18 -0.39 -7.53
C VAL A 416 17.02 -0.99 -8.65
N VAL A 417 17.51 -2.22 -8.49
CA VAL A 417 18.27 -2.91 -9.55
C VAL A 417 17.36 -3.22 -10.73
N ALA A 418 16.18 -3.77 -10.50
CA ALA A 418 15.24 -4.11 -11.56
C ALA A 418 14.78 -2.87 -12.34
N LEU A 419 14.47 -1.76 -11.66
CA LEU A 419 14.12 -0.50 -12.31
C LEU A 419 15.33 0.21 -12.95
N GLY A 420 16.52 0.07 -12.38
CA GLY A 420 17.75 0.66 -12.90
C GLY A 420 18.28 -0.04 -14.17
N LEU A 421 17.87 -1.29 -14.39
CA LEU A 421 18.20 -2.05 -15.60
C LEU A 421 17.15 -1.89 -16.71
N ILE A 422 16.17 -0.98 -16.54
CA ILE A 422 15.11 -0.75 -17.52
C ILE A 422 15.68 -0.25 -18.84
N LYS A 423 15.25 -0.91 -19.91
CA LYS A 423 15.44 -0.49 -21.30
C LYS A 423 14.08 -0.26 -21.95
N GLU A 424 14.02 0.69 -22.88
CA GLU A 424 12.78 0.91 -23.64
C GLU A 424 12.40 -0.35 -24.44
N GLY A 425 11.09 -0.63 -24.48
CA GLY A 425 10.51 -1.64 -25.38
C GLY A 425 9.85 -2.84 -24.70
N GLU A 426 8.94 -3.47 -25.45
CA GLU A 426 8.13 -4.59 -24.96
C GLU A 426 8.95 -5.81 -24.54
N GLY A 427 10.10 -6.04 -25.19
CA GLY A 427 10.98 -7.17 -24.88
C GLY A 427 11.53 -7.13 -23.46
N HIS A 428 11.92 -5.94 -22.97
CA HIS A 428 12.40 -5.79 -21.60
C HIS A 428 11.28 -5.98 -20.58
N ARG A 429 10.11 -5.36 -20.81
CA ARG A 429 8.92 -5.56 -19.97
C ARG A 429 8.56 -7.04 -19.85
N ASN A 430 8.51 -7.75 -20.97
CA ASN A 430 8.19 -9.18 -20.99
C ASN A 430 9.26 -10.00 -20.24
N ALA A 431 10.54 -9.65 -20.37
CA ALA A 431 11.62 -10.29 -19.61
C ALA A 431 11.47 -10.05 -18.10
N VAL A 432 11.05 -8.85 -17.66
CA VAL A 432 10.77 -8.56 -16.25
C VAL A 432 9.60 -9.40 -15.75
N PHE A 433 8.48 -9.48 -16.48
CA PHE A 433 7.35 -10.31 -16.10
C PHE A 433 7.69 -11.81 -16.04
N VAL A 434 8.48 -12.32 -16.98
CA VAL A 434 8.99 -13.71 -16.96
C VAL A 434 9.93 -13.92 -15.76
N GLY A 435 10.83 -12.97 -15.48
CA GLY A 435 11.73 -13.02 -14.33
C GLY A 435 10.98 -13.05 -13.01
N CYS A 436 10.03 -12.14 -12.81
CA CYS A 436 9.14 -12.10 -11.65
C CYS A 436 8.32 -13.40 -11.52
N SER A 437 7.72 -13.87 -12.62
CA SER A 437 6.97 -15.13 -12.65
C SER A 437 7.85 -16.31 -12.22
N GLY A 438 9.06 -16.44 -12.78
CA GLY A 438 10.01 -17.49 -12.41
C GLY A 438 10.44 -17.43 -10.95
N LEU A 439 10.77 -16.24 -10.44
CA LEU A 439 11.11 -16.04 -9.02
C LEU A 439 9.94 -16.41 -8.09
N LEU A 440 8.70 -16.10 -8.47
CA LEU A 440 7.52 -16.46 -7.70
C LEU A 440 7.23 -17.98 -7.71
N VAL A 441 7.45 -18.68 -8.81
CA VAL A 441 7.35 -20.16 -8.84
C VAL A 441 8.42 -20.79 -7.94
N LEU A 442 9.67 -20.33 -8.05
CA LEU A 442 10.76 -20.81 -7.19
C LEU A 442 10.43 -20.57 -5.72
N THR A 443 9.94 -19.38 -5.40
CA THR A 443 9.47 -19.03 -4.05
C THR A 443 8.37 -19.96 -3.59
N SER A 444 7.35 -20.21 -4.42
CA SER A 444 6.26 -21.14 -4.09
C SER A 444 6.78 -22.54 -3.74
N GLY A 445 7.73 -23.07 -4.51
CA GLY A 445 8.33 -24.38 -4.26
C GLY A 445 9.17 -24.43 -2.99
N ILE A 446 10.06 -23.45 -2.79
CA ILE A 446 10.93 -23.32 -1.60
C ILE A 446 10.09 -23.12 -0.34
N PHE A 447 9.06 -22.27 -0.41
CA PHE A 447 8.17 -21.97 0.71
C PHE A 447 7.35 -23.18 1.13
N HIS A 448 6.85 -23.96 0.16
CA HIS A 448 6.19 -25.24 0.43
C HIS A 448 7.13 -26.24 1.12
N HIS A 449 8.41 -26.29 0.76
CA HIS A 449 9.37 -27.25 1.31
C HIS A 449 9.90 -26.88 2.70
N PHE A 450 10.21 -25.60 2.96
CA PHE A 450 10.87 -25.18 4.21
C PHE A 450 9.93 -24.60 5.27
N VAL A 451 8.74 -24.14 4.87
CA VAL A 451 7.74 -23.55 5.77
C VAL A 451 6.48 -24.42 5.83
N GLY A 452 6.30 -25.35 4.88
CA GLY A 452 5.25 -26.36 4.91
C GLY A 452 5.36 -27.26 6.13
N GLU A 453 4.22 -27.57 6.73
CA GLU A 453 4.08 -28.31 8.00
C GLU A 453 4.81 -29.66 7.95
N GLY A 454 6.01 -29.69 8.52
CA GLY A 454 6.59 -30.85 9.20
C GLY A 454 6.40 -30.71 10.70
#